data_AF-A0A085LIN0-F1
#
_entry.id   AF-A0A085LIN0-F1
#
_cell.length_a   1.000
_cell.length_b   1.000
_cell.length_c   1.000
_cell.angle_alpha   90.00
_cell.angle_beta   90.00
_cell.angle_gamma   90.00
#
_symmetry.space_group_name_H-M   'P 1'
#
loop_
_entity.id
_entity.type
_entity.pdbx_description
1 polymer ?
#
loop_
_entity_poly.entity_id
_entity_poly.type
_entity_poly.pdbx_seq_one_letter_code
_entity_poly.pdbx_strand_id
1 'polypeptide(L)'
;MQKCQKYRCLAEPVKKLTNSTEFSTGAIVIGARGAWCERNDDTLSRAGLSITDRMKQLLCLITLEKTCQLISWFMRSTDRLALRQPTRQRSSAQRTEARIPRSVDQAAFGSPARHHVAASPRHAPENRTVPAAH
;
A
#
# COMPACT_ATOMS: atom_id res chain seq x y z
N MET A 1 -23.19 8.42 -15.65
CA MET A 1 -22.13 8.87 -16.59
C MET A 1 -21.32 10.09 -16.12
N GLN A 2 -21.49 10.60 -14.89
CA GLN A 2 -20.78 11.83 -14.45
C GLN A 2 -19.24 11.73 -14.42
N LYS A 3 -18.67 10.53 -14.19
CA LYS A 3 -17.20 10.34 -14.11
C LYS A 3 -16.48 10.56 -15.44
N CYS A 4 -17.10 10.22 -16.58
CA CYS A 4 -16.49 10.42 -17.90
C CYS A 4 -16.41 11.90 -18.30
N GLN A 5 -17.27 12.74 -17.70
CA GLN A 5 -17.38 14.15 -18.09
C GLN A 5 -16.10 14.94 -17.81
N LYS A 6 -15.36 14.59 -16.75
CA LYS A 6 -14.04 15.17 -16.43
C LYS A 6 -13.03 15.00 -17.57
N TYR A 7 -13.13 13.90 -18.33
CA TYR A 7 -12.16 13.56 -19.37
C TYR A 7 -12.58 14.02 -20.76
N ARG A 8 -13.77 14.63 -20.92
CA ARG A 8 -14.21 15.17 -22.22
C ARG A 8 -13.31 16.27 -22.74
N CYS A 9 -12.68 17.05 -21.85
CA CYS A 9 -11.72 18.09 -22.26
C CYS A 9 -10.47 17.52 -22.94
N LEU A 10 -10.19 16.21 -22.79
CA LEU A 10 -9.08 15.55 -23.46
C LEU A 10 -9.39 15.16 -24.91
N ALA A 11 -10.65 15.28 -25.36
CA ALA A 11 -11.05 14.90 -26.70
C ALA A 11 -10.26 15.64 -27.79
N GLU A 12 -10.21 16.96 -27.73
CA GLU A 12 -9.51 17.78 -28.74
C GLU A 12 -7.99 17.56 -28.74
N PRO A 13 -7.29 17.54 -27.59
CA PRO A 13 -5.88 17.16 -27.55
C PRO A 13 -5.60 15.78 -28.15
N VAL A 14 -6.43 14.78 -27.82
CA VAL A 14 -6.25 13.40 -28.32
C VAL A 14 -6.48 13.34 -29.82
N LYS A 15 -7.53 13.99 -30.35
CA LYS A 15 -7.77 14.06 -31.79
C LYS A 15 -6.59 14.68 -32.54
N LYS A 16 -6.08 15.83 -32.04
CA LYS A 16 -4.93 16.51 -32.65
C LYS A 16 -3.66 15.65 -32.63
N LEU A 17 -3.44 14.88 -31.57
CA LEU A 17 -2.27 14.02 -31.43
C LEU A 17 -2.36 12.75 -32.29
N THR A 18 -3.56 12.18 -32.41
CA THR A 18 -3.78 10.88 -33.07
C THR A 18 -4.22 11.01 -34.53
N ASN A 19 -4.52 12.23 -35.00
CA ASN A 19 -5.20 12.49 -36.27
C ASN A 19 -6.51 11.69 -36.44
N SER A 20 -7.15 11.30 -35.33
CA SER A 20 -8.41 10.57 -35.35
C SER A 20 -9.59 11.52 -35.57
N THR A 21 -10.53 11.10 -36.42
CA THR A 21 -11.79 11.82 -36.69
C THR A 21 -12.84 11.56 -35.62
N GLU A 22 -12.79 10.39 -34.99
CA GLU A 22 -13.72 9.97 -33.95
C GLU A 22 -13.02 9.76 -32.61
N PHE A 23 -13.69 10.20 -31.54
CA PHE A 23 -13.22 10.04 -30.16
C PHE A 23 -14.41 9.83 -29.22
N SER A 24 -14.30 8.85 -28.35
CA SER A 24 -15.27 8.59 -27.29
C SER A 24 -14.57 8.41 -25.94
N THR A 25 -15.27 8.74 -24.85
CA THR A 25 -14.78 8.55 -23.49
C THR A 25 -15.64 7.54 -22.76
N GLY A 26 -15.04 6.41 -22.40
CA GLY A 26 -15.65 5.37 -21.58
C GLY A 26 -15.08 5.32 -20.18
N ALA A 27 -15.71 4.53 -19.31
CA ALA A 27 -15.15 4.13 -18.03
C ALA A 27 -15.49 2.67 -17.77
N ILE A 28 -14.52 1.93 -17.24
CA ILE A 28 -14.70 0.57 -16.73
C ILE A 28 -14.89 0.67 -15.22
N VAL A 29 -15.94 0.03 -14.70
CA VAL A 29 -16.28 0.00 -13.29
C VAL A 29 -16.07 -1.40 -12.75
N ILE A 30 -15.19 -1.54 -11.78
CA ILE A 30 -14.97 -2.79 -11.05
C ILE A 30 -15.34 -2.53 -9.59
N GLY A 31 -16.20 -3.38 -9.04
CA GLY A 31 -16.58 -3.30 -7.63
C GLY A 31 -15.38 -3.57 -6.73
N ALA A 32 -15.37 -3.00 -5.52
CA ALA A 32 -14.29 -3.18 -4.54
C ALA A 32 -14.05 -4.67 -4.18
N ARG A 33 -15.08 -5.51 -4.33
CA ARG A 33 -14.99 -6.98 -4.16
C ARG A 33 -14.51 -7.73 -5.42
N GLY A 34 -14.01 -7.03 -6.43
CA GLY A 34 -13.63 -7.62 -7.71
C GLY A 34 -14.82 -8.01 -8.60
N ALA A 35 -15.98 -7.37 -8.45
CA ALA A 35 -17.14 -7.67 -9.29
C ALA A 35 -17.07 -6.89 -10.62
N TRP A 36 -17.26 -7.58 -11.74
CA TRP A 36 -17.40 -6.95 -13.06
C TRP A 36 -18.79 -6.33 -13.21
N CYS A 37 -18.88 -5.15 -13.84
CA CYS A 37 -20.16 -4.53 -14.16
C CYS A 37 -20.54 -4.83 -15.61
N GLU A 38 -21.77 -5.29 -15.86
CA GLU A 38 -22.26 -5.61 -17.21
C GLU A 38 -22.16 -4.42 -18.18
N ARG A 39 -22.38 -3.18 -17.71
CA ARG A 39 -22.25 -1.97 -18.53
C ARG A 39 -20.82 -1.68 -19.02
N ASN A 40 -19.83 -2.38 -18.48
CA ASN A 40 -18.47 -2.31 -19.01
C ASN A 40 -18.41 -2.91 -20.41
N ASP A 41 -19.19 -3.97 -20.67
CA ASP A 41 -19.21 -4.63 -21.97
C ASP A 41 -19.78 -3.67 -23.03
N ASP A 42 -20.87 -2.94 -22.73
CA ASP A 42 -21.38 -1.86 -23.58
C ASP A 42 -20.34 -0.76 -23.85
N THR A 43 -19.50 -0.47 -22.87
CA THR A 43 -18.46 0.56 -22.98
C THR A 43 -17.31 0.10 -23.86
N LEU A 44 -16.93 -1.17 -23.75
CA LEU A 44 -15.90 -1.80 -24.57
C LEU A 44 -16.37 -1.95 -26.01
N SER A 45 -17.60 -2.41 -26.24
CA SER A 45 -18.20 -2.51 -27.57
C SER A 45 -18.26 -1.15 -28.27
N ARG A 46 -18.68 -0.08 -27.58
CA ARG A 46 -18.67 1.28 -28.13
C ARG A 46 -17.27 1.82 -28.43
N ALA A 47 -16.25 1.31 -27.76
CA ALA A 47 -14.85 1.65 -28.01
C ALA A 47 -14.21 0.76 -29.08
N GLY A 48 -14.93 -0.24 -29.63
CA GLY A 48 -14.36 -1.23 -30.54
C GLY A 48 -13.32 -2.13 -29.89
N LEU A 49 -13.33 -2.26 -28.56
CA LEU A 49 -12.38 -3.05 -27.80
C LEU A 49 -13.00 -4.38 -27.39
N SER A 50 -12.31 -5.48 -27.68
CA SER A 50 -12.66 -6.81 -27.18
C SER A 50 -11.66 -7.23 -26.10
N ILE A 51 -12.16 -7.63 -24.93
CA ILE A 51 -11.36 -8.25 -23.89
C ILE A 51 -11.90 -9.64 -23.59
N THR A 52 -11.00 -10.58 -23.30
CA THR A 52 -11.38 -11.94 -22.93
C THR A 52 -11.87 -12.01 -21.49
N ASP A 53 -12.65 -13.04 -21.14
CA ASP A 53 -13.10 -13.23 -19.76
C ASP A 53 -11.93 -13.42 -18.78
N ARG A 54 -10.82 -14.01 -19.22
CA ARG A 54 -9.60 -14.12 -18.41
C ARG A 54 -9.01 -12.74 -18.09
N MET A 55 -9.06 -11.80 -19.02
CA MET A 55 -8.64 -10.42 -18.78
C MET A 55 -9.59 -9.70 -17.83
N LYS A 56 -10.92 -9.89 -17.97
CA LYS A 56 -11.92 -9.37 -17.02
C LYS A 56 -11.63 -9.86 -15.60
N GLN A 57 -11.43 -11.17 -15.45
CA GLN A 57 -11.08 -11.81 -14.17
C GLN A 57 -9.77 -11.25 -13.59
N LEU A 58 -8.74 -11.07 -14.41
CA LEU A 58 -7.48 -10.49 -13.95
C LEU A 58 -7.66 -9.06 -13.42
N LEU A 59 -8.39 -8.21 -14.14
CA LEU A 59 -8.69 -6.84 -13.70
C LEU A 59 -9.47 -6.83 -12.37
N CYS A 60 -10.44 -7.74 -12.24
CA CYS A 60 -11.20 -7.95 -11.03
C CYS A 60 -10.32 -8.38 -9.84
N LEU A 61 -9.42 -9.34 -10.05
CA LEU A 61 -8.48 -9.82 -9.03
C LEU A 61 -7.51 -8.71 -8.59
N ILE A 62 -6.92 -7.97 -9.53
CA ILE A 62 -6.02 -6.86 -9.22
C ILE A 62 -6.75 -5.81 -8.38
N THR A 63 -8.00 -5.48 -8.74
CA THR A 63 -8.81 -4.51 -7.99
C THR A 63 -9.11 -5.00 -6.57
N LEU A 64 -9.47 -6.28 -6.42
CA LEU A 64 -9.70 -6.91 -5.12
C LEU A 64 -8.44 -6.89 -4.25
N GLU A 65 -7.29 -7.27 -4.81
CA GLU A 65 -6.00 -7.26 -4.11
C GLU A 65 -5.66 -5.86 -3.58
N LYS A 66 -5.79 -4.83 -4.43
CA LYS A 66 -5.54 -3.44 -4.04
C LYS A 66 -6.51 -2.95 -2.98
N THR A 67 -7.78 -3.37 -3.05
CA THR A 67 -8.78 -3.07 -2.02
C THR A 67 -8.40 -3.72 -0.69
N CYS A 68 -8.00 -4.99 -0.68
CA CYS A 68 -7.53 -5.69 0.51
C CYS A 68 -6.27 -5.06 1.11
N GLN A 69 -5.33 -4.62 0.26
CA GLN A 69 -4.13 -3.90 0.70
C GLN A 69 -4.50 -2.58 1.38
N LEU A 70 -5.42 -1.81 0.81
CA LEU A 70 -5.89 -0.55 1.39
C LEU A 70 -6.58 -0.76 2.73
N ILE A 71 -7.48 -1.75 2.82
CA ILE A 71 -8.15 -2.12 4.08
C ILE A 71 -7.10 -2.55 5.12
N SER A 72 -6.17 -3.41 4.76
CA SER A 72 -5.12 -3.89 5.66
C SER A 72 -4.24 -2.75 6.16
N TRP A 73 -3.88 -1.81 5.27
CA TRP A 73 -3.13 -0.61 5.63
C TRP A 73 -3.93 0.28 6.58
N PHE A 74 -5.22 0.49 6.30
CA PHE A 74 -6.11 1.27 7.16
C PHE A 74 -6.19 0.66 8.56
N MET A 75 -6.48 -0.64 8.68
CA MET A 75 -6.58 -1.33 9.98
C MET A 75 -5.28 -1.22 10.79
N ARG A 76 -4.12 -1.43 10.17
CA ARG A 76 -2.82 -1.28 10.85
C ARG A 76 -2.53 0.16 11.28
N SER A 77 -3.00 1.13 10.50
CA SER A 77 -2.79 2.56 10.79
C SER A 77 -3.70 3.00 11.94
N THR A 78 -4.92 2.48 12.00
CA THR A 78 -5.83 2.72 13.13
C THR A 78 -5.33 2.07 14.40
N ASP A 79 -4.71 0.88 14.36
CA ASP A 79 -4.10 0.26 15.55
C ASP A 79 -2.99 1.15 16.14
N ARG A 80 -2.14 1.71 15.27
CA ARG A 80 -1.07 2.65 15.67
C ARG A 80 -1.59 3.96 16.24
N LEU A 81 -2.76 4.41 15.80
CA LEU A 81 -3.41 5.63 16.30
C LEU A 81 -4.20 5.36 17.60
N ALA A 82 -4.82 4.18 17.74
CA ALA A 82 -5.52 3.78 18.95
C ALA A 82 -4.57 3.59 20.15
N LEU A 83 -3.36 3.07 19.91
CA LEU A 83 -2.30 2.93 20.92
C LEU A 83 -1.64 4.27 21.31
N ARG A 84 -1.96 5.37 20.61
CA ARG A 84 -1.51 6.74 20.93
C ARG A 84 -2.54 7.55 21.71
N GLN A 85 -3.49 6.89 22.38
CA GLN A 85 -4.20 7.58 23.46
C GLN A 85 -3.17 8.08 24.47
N PRO A 86 -3.10 9.39 24.76
CA PRO A 86 -2.17 9.89 25.74
C PRO A 86 -2.62 9.33 27.08
N THR A 87 -1.84 8.42 27.65
CA THR A 87 -1.85 8.14 29.08
C THR A 87 -1.66 9.49 29.76
N ARG A 88 -2.77 10.11 30.16
CA ARG A 88 -2.80 11.38 30.86
C ARG A 88 -2.07 11.10 32.17
N GLN A 89 -0.76 11.37 32.21
CA GLN A 89 0.05 11.30 33.42
C GLN A 89 -0.64 12.21 34.43
N ARG A 90 -1.37 11.57 35.35
CA ARG A 90 -1.96 12.23 36.49
C ARG A 90 -0.77 12.69 37.33
N SER A 91 -0.50 13.98 37.24
CA SER A 91 0.44 14.70 38.09
C SER A 91 0.04 14.52 39.55
N SER A 92 0.65 13.56 40.23
CA SER A 92 0.77 13.61 41.69
C SER A 92 2.05 14.36 42.03
N ALA A 93 1.91 15.68 42.10
CA ALA A 93 2.84 16.51 42.86
C ALA A 93 2.82 16.01 44.31
N GLN A 94 3.89 15.34 44.75
CA GLN A 94 4.20 15.22 46.17
C GLN A 94 5.39 16.12 46.47
N ARG A 95 5.06 17.12 47.27
CA ARG A 95 5.89 18.23 47.73
C ARG A 95 6.48 17.81 49.08
N THR A 96 7.81 17.82 49.15
CA THR A 96 8.67 18.09 50.32
C THR A 96 8.62 17.13 51.52
N GLU A 97 9.75 16.47 51.83
CA GLU A 97 10.48 16.70 53.09
C GLU A 97 11.88 16.06 53.07
N ALA A 98 12.82 16.75 53.70
CA ALA A 98 14.26 16.55 53.63
C ALA A 98 14.80 15.67 54.77
N ARG A 99 15.81 14.83 54.49
CA ARG A 99 16.87 14.51 55.46
C ARG A 99 18.17 14.05 54.77
N ILE A 100 19.28 14.66 55.16
CA ILE A 100 20.64 14.57 54.59
C ILE A 100 21.47 13.46 55.33
N PRO A 101 22.78 13.20 55.06
CA PRO A 101 23.30 12.00 54.38
C PRO A 101 24.29 11.16 55.24
N ARG A 102 24.71 10.00 54.73
CA ARG A 102 25.99 9.33 55.09
C ARG A 102 26.53 8.69 53.78
N SER A 103 27.57 9.23 53.12
CA SER A 103 29.01 9.03 53.34
C SER A 103 29.40 7.55 53.41
N VAL A 104 30.36 6.97 52.69
CA VAL A 104 31.30 7.29 51.58
C VAL A 104 31.75 5.89 51.11
N ASP A 105 31.94 5.66 49.80
CA ASP A 105 33.12 4.95 49.25
C ASP A 105 33.02 4.76 47.71
N GLN A 106 33.66 5.71 47.05
CA GLN A 106 34.62 5.59 45.94
C GLN A 106 34.79 4.21 45.24
N ALA A 107 34.54 4.14 43.92
CA ALA A 107 35.60 4.04 42.89
C ALA A 107 35.10 3.51 41.52
N ALA A 108 35.80 4.00 40.47
CA ALA A 108 35.96 3.49 39.10
C ALA A 108 34.81 3.78 38.08
N PHE A 109 34.94 4.84 37.26
CA PHE A 109 35.61 4.88 35.93
C PHE A 109 34.98 3.97 34.86
N GLY A 110 34.46 4.58 33.79
CA GLY A 110 34.29 3.92 32.48
C GLY A 110 32.93 4.09 31.81
N SER A 111 32.84 5.04 30.87
CA SER A 111 31.79 5.10 29.83
C SER A 111 32.24 4.25 28.60
N PRO A 112 31.50 4.17 27.49
CA PRO A 112 30.47 3.17 27.15
C PRO A 112 30.90 2.26 25.98
N ALA A 113 30.31 1.05 25.85
CA ALA A 113 30.50 0.21 24.66
C ALA A 113 29.23 0.18 23.78
N ARG A 114 29.32 0.89 22.64
CA ARG A 114 28.49 0.68 21.45
C ARG A 114 28.82 -0.69 20.84
N HIS A 115 27.81 -1.49 20.53
CA HIS A 115 27.94 -2.53 19.52
C HIS A 115 27.07 -2.23 18.30
N HIS A 116 27.78 -2.05 17.19
CA HIS A 116 27.30 -1.96 15.82
C HIS A 116 26.85 -3.33 15.29
N VAL A 117 25.71 -3.33 14.58
CA VAL A 117 25.46 -3.83 13.21
C VAL A 117 26.08 -5.17 12.77
N ALA A 118 25.23 -6.10 12.28
CA ALA A 118 25.27 -6.72 10.93
C ALA A 118 24.20 -7.85 10.86
N ALA A 119 23.12 -7.69 10.08
CA ALA A 119 22.95 -8.04 8.66
C ALA A 119 22.77 -9.56 8.38
N SER A 120 21.54 -9.92 7.99
CA SER A 120 21.14 -11.23 7.47
C SER A 120 21.77 -11.56 6.11
N PRO A 121 22.06 -12.83 5.78
CA PRO A 121 22.37 -13.26 4.42
C PRO A 121 21.12 -13.66 3.63
N ARG A 122 21.11 -13.31 2.33
CA ARG A 122 20.16 -13.76 1.29
C ARG A 122 20.67 -15.03 0.58
N HIS A 123 19.72 -15.75 -0.03
CA HIS A 123 19.80 -16.91 -0.92
C HIS A 123 20.98 -17.02 -1.92
N ALA A 124 21.32 -18.27 -2.26
CA ALA A 124 21.92 -18.69 -3.54
C ALA A 124 21.21 -19.97 -4.07
N PRO A 125 21.31 -20.28 -5.39
CA PRO A 125 20.35 -21.12 -6.13
C PRO A 125 20.81 -22.59 -6.33
N GLU A 126 19.85 -23.51 -6.47
CA GLU A 126 20.11 -24.94 -6.73
C GLU A 126 19.99 -25.28 -8.22
N ASN A 127 20.97 -26.03 -8.70
CA ASN A 127 21.30 -26.28 -10.10
C ASN A 127 20.45 -27.42 -10.68
N ARG A 128 19.94 -27.24 -11.90
CA ARG A 128 19.17 -28.23 -12.66
C ARG A 128 20.14 -29.07 -13.52
N THR A 129 20.19 -30.38 -13.31
CA THR A 129 20.94 -31.31 -14.16
C THR A 129 19.98 -32.17 -14.96
N VAL A 130 20.11 -32.17 -16.29
CA VAL A 130 19.47 -33.10 -17.25
C VAL A 130 20.62 -33.68 -18.10
N PRO A 131 20.70 -35.01 -18.30
CA PRO A 131 20.55 -35.62 -19.64
C PRO A 131 19.95 -37.05 -19.52
N ALA A 132 19.65 -37.85 -20.55
CA ALA A 132 19.63 -37.80 -22.01
C ALA A 132 18.68 -38.91 -22.52
N ALA A 133 18.30 -38.82 -23.79
CA ALA A 133 17.50 -39.75 -24.55
C ALA A 133 18.10 -41.17 -24.65
N HIS A 134 17.23 -42.17 -24.78
CA HIS A 134 17.32 -43.30 -25.71
C HIS A 134 15.93 -43.89 -25.96
#